data_AF-A0A554VJA2-F1
#
_entry.id   AF-A0A554VJA2-F1
#
_cell.length_a   1.000
_cell.length_b   1.000
_cell.length_c   1.000
_cell.angle_alpha   90.00
_cell.angle_beta   90.00
_cell.angle_gamma   90.00
#
_symmetry.space_group_name_H-M   'P 1'
#
loop_
_entity.id
_entity.type
_entity.pdbx_description
1 polymer ?
#
loop_
_entity_poly.entity_id
_entity_poly.type
_entity_poly.pdbx_seq_one_letter_code
_entity_poly.pdbx_strand_id
1 'polypeptide(L)' 'MKRIGIEDTLLEYHNVTGKNWSYSIKCIDAIPDDAFSARAVCINGAYIQFYEQININESSSIIFWALDFMKKELSI' A
#
# COMPACT_ATOMS: atom_id res chain seq x y z
N MET A 1 23.37 -0.02 4.05
CA MET A 1 21.94 -0.40 4.09
C MET A 1 21.25 0.26 2.91
N LYS A 2 20.67 -0.51 1.98
CA LYS A 2 19.86 0.07 0.90
C LYS A 2 18.65 0.76 1.53
N ARG A 3 18.38 2.01 1.16
CA ARG A 3 17.08 2.63 1.46
C ARG A 3 16.06 1.87 0.62
N ILE A 4 15.29 1.00 1.26
CA ILE A 4 14.17 0.30 0.64
C ILE A 4 13.07 1.34 0.48
N GLY A 5 12.64 1.60 -0.76
CA GLY A 5 11.53 2.50 -1.02
C GLY A 5 10.21 1.89 -0.54
N ILE A 6 9.18 2.72 -0.41
CA ILE A 6 7.82 2.23 -0.09
C ILE A 6 7.29 1.25 -1.14
N GLU A 7 7.69 1.40 -2.41
CA GLU A 7 7.33 0.46 -3.47
C GLU A 7 8.01 -0.90 -3.30
N ASP A 8 9.33 -0.92 -3.00
CA ASP A 8 10.07 -2.17 -2.69
C ASP A 8 9.47 -2.88 -1.47
N THR A 9 9.02 -2.10 -0.49
CA THR A 9 8.36 -2.55 0.73
C THR A 9 7.01 -3.23 0.44
N LEU A 10 6.16 -2.58 -0.36
CA LEU A 10 4.85 -3.11 -0.73
C LEU A 10 5.00 -4.34 -1.63
N LEU A 11 6.06 -4.38 -2.43
CA LEU A 11 6.47 -5.54 -3.19
C LEU A 11 6.89 -6.71 -2.29
N GLU A 12 7.69 -6.47 -1.26
CA GLU A 12 8.06 -7.52 -0.30
C GLU A 12 6.84 -8.05 0.45
N TYR A 13 5.93 -7.16 0.87
CA TYR A 13 4.64 -7.55 1.43
C TYR A 13 3.87 -8.47 0.47
N HIS A 14 3.78 -8.12 -0.82
CA HIS A 14 3.15 -8.98 -1.82
C HIS A 14 3.88 -10.32 -1.96
N ASN A 15 5.21 -10.35 -2.04
CA ASN A 15 5.96 -11.61 -2.16
C ASN A 15 5.72 -12.55 -0.96
N VAL A 16 5.64 -12.01 0.25
CA VAL A 16 5.42 -12.80 1.48
C VAL A 16 3.97 -13.24 1.62
N THR A 17 3.02 -12.39 1.25
CA THR A 17 1.57 -12.67 1.34
C THR A 17 0.98 -13.29 0.08
N GLY A 18 1.81 -13.45 -0.95
CA GLY A 18 1.45 -13.62 -2.35
C GLY A 18 0.75 -14.92 -2.63
N LYS A 19 -0.58 -14.85 -2.62
CA LYS A 19 -1.43 -15.64 -3.51
C LYS A 19 -0.91 -15.39 -4.93
N ASN A 20 -0.54 -16.42 -5.70
CA ASN A 20 0.06 -16.37 -7.05
C ASN A 20 -0.72 -15.51 -8.10
N TRP A 21 -0.89 -14.21 -7.86
CA TRP A 21 -1.81 -13.29 -8.52
C TRP A 21 -1.06 -12.02 -8.92
N SER A 22 -1.47 -11.43 -10.04
CA SER A 22 -0.84 -10.22 -10.58
C SER A 22 -1.09 -9.02 -9.67
N TYR A 23 -0.10 -8.16 -9.47
CA TYR A 23 -0.27 -6.95 -8.66
C TYR A 23 0.24 -5.69 -9.39
N SER A 24 -0.27 -4.53 -8.97
CA SER A 24 0.23 -3.22 -9.40
C SER A 24 0.27 -2.27 -8.21
N ILE A 25 1.35 -1.51 -8.05
CA ILE A 25 1.51 -0.52 -6.98
C ILE A 25 1.28 0.86 -7.59
N LYS A 26 0.43 1.68 -6.98
CA LYS A 26 0.14 3.05 -7.42
C LYS A 26 0.27 4.03 -6.27
N CYS A 27 1.09 5.07 -6.47
CA CYS A 27 1.06 6.26 -5.65
C CYS A 27 -0.19 7.06 -6.01
N ILE A 28 -0.96 7.48 -5.01
CA ILE A 28 -2.20 8.23 -5.17
C ILE A 28 -2.21 9.48 -4.29
N ASP A 29 -2.84 10.54 -4.78
CA ASP A 29 -3.07 11.76 -4.00
C ASP A 29 -4.32 11.67 -3.12
N ALA A 30 -5.26 10.79 -3.49
CA ALA A 30 -6.48 10.51 -2.75
C ALA A 30 -6.86 9.03 -2.89
N ILE A 31 -7.36 8.45 -1.79
CA ILE A 31 -7.81 7.05 -1.74
C ILE A 31 -9.09 6.94 -2.56
N PRO A 32 -9.15 6.02 -3.54
CA PRO A 32 -10.36 5.87 -4.33
C PRO A 32 -11.45 5.18 -3.50
N ASP A 33 -12.72 5.55 -3.73
CA ASP A 33 -13.87 5.09 -2.94
C ASP A 33 -14.10 3.57 -2.99
N ASP A 34 -13.48 2.91 -3.97
CA ASP A 34 -13.52 1.47 -4.22
C ASP A 34 -12.27 0.72 -3.70
N ALA A 35 -11.43 1.37 -2.90
CA ALA A 35 -10.34 0.72 -2.19
C ALA A 35 -10.83 0.13 -0.86
N PHE A 36 -11.25 -1.14 -0.91
CA PHE A 36 -12.02 -1.76 0.16
C PHE A 36 -11.22 -2.25 1.38
N SER A 37 -9.88 -2.26 1.35
CA SER A 37 -9.09 -2.77 2.47
C SER A 37 -7.90 -1.88 2.82
N ALA A 38 -8.01 -1.16 3.92
CA ALA A 38 -6.87 -0.51 4.56
C ALA A 38 -6.03 -1.55 5.29
N ARG A 39 -4.74 -1.61 5.00
CA ARG A 39 -3.75 -2.46 5.66
C ARG A 39 -2.59 -1.63 6.17
N ALA A 40 -1.92 -2.13 7.19
CA ALA A 40 -0.72 -1.52 7.72
C ALA A 40 0.38 -2.57 7.86
N VAL A 41 1.60 -2.21 7.48
CA VAL A 41 2.80 -3.03 7.69
C VAL A 41 3.82 -2.24 8.51
N CYS A 42 4.45 -2.92 9.48
CA CYS A 42 5.51 -2.34 10.31
C CYS A 42 6.87 -2.71 9.71
N ILE A 43 7.66 -1.70 9.31
CA ILE A 43 8.94 -1.87 8.62
C ILE A 43 9.95 -0.91 9.21
N ASN A 44 11.07 -1.45 9.71
CA ASN A 44 12.13 -0.67 10.39
C ASN A 44 11.58 0.27 11.49
N GLY A 45 10.48 -0.12 12.15
CA GLY A 45 9.80 0.67 13.18
C GLY A 45 8.84 1.74 12.65
N ALA A 46 8.71 1.89 11.33
CA ALA A 46 7.72 2.76 10.69
C ALA A 46 6.48 1.94 10.28
N TYR A 47 5.29 2.45 10.60
CA TYR A 47 4.02 1.87 10.15
C TYR A 47 3.60 2.53 8.85
N ILE A 48 3.50 1.74 7.78
CA ILE A 48 3.04 2.21 6.48
C ILE A 48 1.62 1.69 6.27
N GLN A 49 0.67 2.63 6.17
CA GLN A 49 -0.69 2.34 5.78
C GLN A 49 -0.82 2.38 4.26
N PHE A 50 -1.51 1.39 3.70
CA PHE A 50 -1.82 1.31 2.28
C PHE A 50 -3.21 0.71 2.10
N TYR A 51 -3.76 0.87 0.90
CA TYR A 51 -5.06 0.36 0.53
C TYR A 51 -4.92 -0.68 -0.56
N GLU A 52 -5.75 -1.70 -0.52
CA GLU A 52 -5.75 -2.78 -1.51
C GLU A 52 -7.13 -2.90 -2.15
N GLN A 53 -7.14 -2.88 -3.47
CA GLN A 53 -8.29 -3.27 -4.27
C GLN A 53 -8.02 -4.64 -4.90
N ILE A 54 -8.90 -5.58 -4.62
CA ILE A 54 -8.79 -6.96 -5.12
C ILE A 54 -9.77 -7.13 -6.26
N ASN A 55 -9.27 -7.46 -7.45
CA ASN A 55 -10.10 -7.88 -8.57
C ASN A 55 -10.06 -9.42 -8.68
N ILE A 56 -11.11 -10.05 -8.15
CA ILE A 56 -11.23 -11.52 -8.13
C ILE A 56 -11.37 -12.08 -9.55
N ASN A 57 -12.09 -11.37 -10.44
CA ASN A 57 -12.34 -11.82 -11.81
C ASN A 57 -11.06 -11.89 -12.63
N GLU A 58 -10.13 -10.97 -12.39
CA GLU A 58 -8.85 -10.89 -13.09
C GLU A 58 -7.70 -11.56 -12.33
N SER A 59 -7.97 -12.13 -11.14
CA SER A 59 -6.93 -12.62 -10.23
C SER A 59 -5.80 -11.59 -10.08
N SER A 60 -6.19 -10.33 -9.88
CA SER A 60 -5.29 -9.19 -9.82
C SER A 60 -5.57 -8.32 -8.60
N SER A 61 -4.58 -7.54 -8.18
CA SER A 61 -4.76 -6.60 -7.07
C SER A 61 -4.00 -5.30 -7.33
N ILE A 62 -4.58 -4.18 -6.92
CA ILE A 62 -3.94 -2.87 -6.98
C ILE A 62 -3.70 -2.41 -5.55
N ILE A 63 -2.43 -2.16 -5.23
CA ILE A 63 -2.00 -1.60 -3.97
C ILE A 63 -1.84 -0.10 -4.16
N PHE A 64 -2.67 0.66 -3.45
CA PHE A 64 -2.63 2.11 -3.42
C PHE A 64 -1.92 2.58 -2.17
N TRP A 65 -1.01 3.54 -2.33
CA TRP A 65 -0.34 4.19 -1.20
C TRP A 65 -0.31 5.70 -1.44
N ALA A 66 -0.46 6.48 -0.37
CA ALA A 66 -0.39 7.92 -0.41
C ALA A 66 0.78 8.38 0.48
N LEU A 67 1.53 9.38 0.03
CA LEU A 67 2.58 10.01 0.84
C LEU A 67 2.02 10.80 2.03
N ASP A 68 0.73 11.17 1.96
CA ASP A 68 0.12 12.13 2.86
C ASP A 68 -0.63 11.48 4.03
N PHE A 69 0.15 11.11 5.05
CA PHE A 69 -0.28 11.24 6.45
C PHE A 69 0.73 12.07 7.27
N MET A 70 1.53 12.92 6.62
CA MET A 70 2.47 13.83 7.30
C MET A 70 1.94 15.26 7.45
N LYS A 71 0.71 15.59 7.01
CA LYS A 71 0.09 16.90 7.26
C LYS A 71 -1.42 16.85 7.44
N LYS A 72 -1.89 16.41 8.61
CA LYS A 72 -3.10 16.97 9.25
C LYS A 72 -3.26 16.61 10.73
N GLU A 73 -2.15 16.51 11.47
CA GLU A 73 -2.18 16.91 12.88
C GLU A 73 -1.68 18.36 12.94
N LEU A 74 -2.40 19.22 13.66
CA LEU A 74 -2.20 20.68 13.79
C LEU A 74 -2.92 21.54 12.74
N SER A 75 -4.24 21.62 12.88
CA SER A 75 -4.91 22.91 12.83
C SER A 75 -5.69 23.03 14.13
N ILE A 76 -5.05 23.66 15.13
CA ILE A 76 -5.65 24.13 16.37
C ILE A 76 -6.53 25.33 16.05
#